data_AF-A0A9K3LXM2-F1
#
_entry.id   AF-A0A9K3LXM2-F1
#
_cell.length_a   1.000
_cell.length_b   1.000
_cell.length_c   1.000
_cell.angle_alpha   90.00
_cell.angle_beta   90.00
_cell.angle_gamma   90.00
#
_symmetry.space_group_name_H-M   'P 1'
#
loop_
_entity.id
_entity.type
_entity.pdbx_description
1 polymer ?
#
loop_
_entity_poly.entity_id
_entity_poly.type
_entity_poly.pdbx_seq_one_letter_code
_entity_poly.pdbx_strand_id
1 'polypeptide(L)'
;MKKKKSSLPSSRQVLVGIFLLLCGICLYSIKLSHSVVVLHHGQQRELTTIIRAGSDRKNTVPCQLQQQQPSSPSTPSNVSYSYWWDEMTHAGSTSCTNVHRHVQMGLWKDPNQGQHYIRKIDEAPYHFLSVHNKDYDRVRFSSIFRNGKYYEHKVHGRFESILQEQPIDEHSTTTSARISSNSLPMVLDVGANIGYYSLLSAARQHAVVAFEINPANLIRLCESIQWNTNFYNTMNADEITDRTEFFGPIRLFRHGVSNQHNQTVQVVVPKRNPGEASVQTVSEKQLLFHRQQQQVLLQQDGPTGIGTNQHPSFATTITLDQFASDHGWFDSIPTNASHPQIDIAILKIDTEGHEPYILQGATKLLQSHLVRNILLEYRTTCRDAIVQIVLEAGYVLVYDQPSDAMRGRTMLTKEASKGYIDKLHRSHSLQDAKGNETLYEDLWFRLASHKLPPVKRDDAIPRLRRQQQQHQQQRDRVL
;
A
#
# COMPACT_ATOMS: atom_id res chain seq x y z
N MET A 1 1.96 -56.56 -45.76
CA MET A 1 0.78 -56.47 -44.88
C MET A 1 0.01 -55.19 -45.22
N LYS A 2 -1.26 -55.32 -45.60
CA LYS A 2 -2.17 -54.25 -46.06
C LYS A 2 -2.91 -53.62 -44.87
N LYS A 3 -2.97 -52.28 -44.75
CA LYS A 3 -3.99 -51.52 -43.99
C LYS A 3 -4.24 -50.20 -44.73
N LYS A 4 -5.22 -50.18 -45.65
CA LYS A 4 -6.61 -49.67 -45.53
C LYS A 4 -6.71 -48.19 -45.11
N LYS A 5 -6.93 -47.34 -46.14
CA LYS A 5 -7.50 -45.99 -46.08
C LYS A 5 -9.00 -46.08 -45.76
N SER A 6 -9.51 -45.21 -44.89
CA SER A 6 -10.94 -45.02 -44.65
C SER A 6 -11.41 -43.69 -45.25
N SER A 7 -12.46 -43.79 -46.05
CA SER A 7 -13.14 -42.77 -46.84
C SER A 7 -14.14 -41.95 -46.01
N LEU A 8 -14.24 -40.67 -46.34
CA LEU A 8 -15.40 -39.80 -46.08
C LEU A 8 -16.65 -40.30 -46.84
N PRO A 9 -17.84 -39.89 -46.40
CA PRO A 9 -18.87 -39.52 -47.35
C PRO A 9 -19.39 -38.10 -47.15
N SER A 10 -19.61 -37.45 -48.28
CA SER A 10 -20.25 -36.17 -48.49
C SER A 10 -21.76 -36.32 -48.75
N SER A 11 -22.42 -35.16 -48.91
CA SER A 11 -23.76 -34.86 -49.45
C SER A 11 -24.94 -35.13 -48.50
N ARG A 12 -25.97 -34.28 -48.34
CA ARG A 12 -26.53 -33.01 -48.85
C ARG A 12 -28.05 -33.26 -49.02
N GLN A 13 -28.86 -32.23 -48.76
CA GLN A 13 -30.29 -32.04 -49.08
C GLN A 13 -31.31 -32.50 -48.01
N VAL A 14 -31.94 -31.55 -47.28
CA VAL A 14 -33.12 -30.70 -47.62
C VAL A 14 -34.43 -31.45 -47.38
N LEU A 15 -35.21 -31.04 -46.37
CA LEU A 15 -36.64 -30.75 -46.56
C LEU A 15 -37.20 -29.87 -45.44
N VAL A 16 -37.97 -28.88 -45.89
CA VAL A 16 -38.83 -27.95 -45.15
C VAL A 16 -40.07 -28.71 -44.64
N GLY A 17 -40.59 -28.34 -43.47
CA GLY A 17 -41.85 -28.89 -42.96
C GLY A 17 -42.36 -28.17 -41.71
N ILE A 18 -43.01 -27.03 -41.92
CA ILE A 18 -43.89 -26.33 -40.98
C ILE A 18 -45.17 -27.18 -40.83
N PHE A 19 -45.61 -27.48 -39.60
CA PHE A 19 -47.06 -27.52 -39.26
C PHE A 19 -47.31 -27.44 -37.74
N LEU A 20 -48.34 -26.66 -37.42
CA LEU A 20 -48.86 -26.20 -36.13
C LEU A 20 -49.61 -27.29 -35.33
N LEU A 21 -49.61 -27.21 -33.99
CA LEU A 21 -50.78 -27.10 -33.10
C LEU A 21 -50.33 -27.10 -31.62
N LEU A 22 -50.45 -25.99 -30.88
CA LEU A 22 -51.52 -25.63 -29.91
C LEU A 22 -51.62 -26.51 -28.65
N CYS A 23 -51.26 -25.95 -27.48
CA CYS A 23 -52.17 -25.64 -26.35
C CYS A 23 -51.39 -25.37 -25.04
N GLY A 24 -51.76 -24.30 -24.31
CA GLY A 24 -51.42 -24.20 -22.88
C GLY A 24 -51.09 -22.80 -22.35
N ILE A 25 -52.03 -21.84 -22.46
CA ILE A 25 -52.02 -20.57 -21.73
C ILE A 25 -52.21 -20.84 -20.23
N CYS A 26 -51.44 -20.19 -19.35
CA CYS A 26 -51.88 -19.87 -17.98
C CYS A 26 -51.31 -18.51 -17.54
N LEU A 27 -52.23 -17.57 -17.35
CA LEU A 27 -52.04 -16.17 -16.99
C LEU A 27 -51.92 -15.98 -15.47
N TYR A 28 -51.01 -15.05 -15.12
CA TYR A 28 -51.11 -13.99 -14.11
C TYR A 28 -52.20 -14.08 -13.01
N SER A 29 -51.76 -13.96 -11.75
CA SER A 29 -52.56 -13.39 -10.67
C SER A 29 -51.70 -12.45 -9.83
N ILE A 30 -51.91 -11.15 -10.06
CA ILE A 30 -51.48 -10.04 -9.19
C ILE A 30 -52.56 -9.90 -8.11
N LYS A 31 -52.20 -10.06 -6.83
CA LYS A 31 -53.04 -9.62 -5.71
C LYS A 31 -52.70 -8.18 -5.35
N LEU A 32 -53.61 -7.28 -5.69
CA LEU A 32 -53.72 -5.93 -5.14
C LEU A 32 -54.55 -6.00 -3.86
N SER A 33 -53.98 -5.58 -2.73
CA SER A 33 -54.72 -5.33 -1.50
C SER A 33 -54.83 -3.82 -1.30
N HIS A 34 -56.05 -3.30 -1.40
CA HIS A 34 -56.39 -1.93 -1.04
C HIS A 34 -56.49 -1.82 0.48
N SER A 35 -55.81 -0.84 1.07
CA SER A 35 -56.12 -0.34 2.40
C SER A 35 -56.42 1.15 2.28
N VAL A 36 -57.67 1.48 2.61
CA VAL A 36 -58.18 2.84 2.80
C VAL A 36 -57.64 3.34 4.13
N VAL A 37 -56.94 4.48 4.14
CA VAL A 37 -56.67 5.25 5.36
C VAL A 37 -56.99 6.72 5.09
N VAL A 38 -57.85 7.24 5.96
CA VAL A 38 -58.40 8.59 6.03
C VAL A 38 -57.29 9.60 6.37
N LEU A 39 -57.27 10.73 5.68
CA LEU A 39 -56.39 11.87 5.98
C LEU A 39 -56.88 12.62 7.23
N HIS A 40 -55.98 12.86 8.19
CA HIS A 40 -56.09 13.95 9.14
C HIS A 40 -54.82 14.80 9.13
N HIS A 41 -55.04 16.11 9.12
CA HIS A 41 -54.06 17.19 9.09
C HIS A 41 -53.18 17.24 10.37
N GLY A 42 -51.88 17.54 10.19
CA GLY A 42 -51.12 18.31 11.18
C GLY A 42 -49.81 17.69 11.67
N GLN A 43 -48.75 18.52 11.59
CA GLN A 43 -47.48 18.50 12.32
C GLN A 43 -46.25 17.79 11.69
N GLN A 44 -45.22 18.63 11.53
CA GLN A 44 -43.83 18.30 11.23
C GLN A 44 -43.23 17.38 12.30
N ARG A 45 -42.45 16.36 11.89
CA ARG A 45 -41.25 15.87 12.60
C ARG A 45 -40.46 14.84 11.76
N GLU A 46 -39.19 14.74 12.12
CA GLU A 46 -38.04 14.19 11.41
C GLU A 46 -38.19 12.75 10.85
N LEU A 47 -37.67 12.56 9.63
CA LEU A 47 -37.50 11.26 8.98
C LEU A 47 -36.24 10.57 9.51
N THR A 48 -36.42 9.63 10.43
CA THR A 48 -35.41 8.58 10.70
C THR A 48 -35.82 7.33 9.93
N THR A 49 -35.09 7.00 8.87
CA THR A 49 -35.35 5.80 8.06
C THR A 49 -34.87 4.55 8.80
N ILE A 50 -35.81 3.71 9.24
CA ILE A 50 -35.54 2.35 9.74
C ILE A 50 -35.44 1.41 8.54
N ILE A 51 -34.22 0.98 8.20
CA ILE A 51 -33.99 -0.15 7.30
C ILE A 51 -33.90 -1.43 8.14
N ARG A 52 -34.85 -2.35 7.96
CA ARG A 52 -34.74 -3.73 8.46
C ARG A 52 -33.74 -4.49 7.59
N ALA A 53 -32.55 -4.76 8.13
CA ALA A 53 -31.57 -5.66 7.53
C ALA A 53 -31.83 -7.10 7.95
N GLY A 54 -31.96 -7.99 6.97
CA GLY A 54 -31.97 -9.44 7.15
C GLY A 54 -30.61 -9.93 7.63
N SER A 55 -30.64 -10.88 8.56
CA SER A 55 -29.48 -11.50 9.19
C SER A 55 -28.78 -12.47 8.24
N ASP A 56 -27.65 -12.06 7.67
CA ASP A 56 -26.59 -12.98 7.25
C ASP A 56 -25.24 -12.48 7.79
N ARG A 57 -24.68 -13.21 8.75
CA ARG A 57 -23.42 -12.89 9.43
C ARG A 57 -22.23 -13.25 8.53
N LYS A 58 -21.73 -12.26 7.79
CA LYS A 58 -20.30 -12.16 7.46
C LYS A 58 -19.82 -10.80 8.00
N ASN A 59 -18.77 -10.80 8.80
CA ASN A 59 -18.20 -9.61 9.42
C ASN A 59 -17.58 -8.69 8.34
N THR A 60 -18.41 -7.90 7.65
CA THR A 60 -17.96 -6.74 6.89
C THR A 60 -18.13 -5.51 7.77
N VAL A 61 -17.02 -4.92 8.21
CA VAL A 61 -17.03 -3.69 9.01
C VAL A 61 -17.51 -2.53 8.10
N PRO A 62 -18.63 -1.85 8.41
CA PRO A 62 -19.09 -0.73 7.62
C PRO A 62 -18.21 0.50 7.86
N CYS A 63 -17.75 1.15 6.78
CA CYS A 63 -17.03 2.42 6.85
C CYS A 63 -18.01 3.56 7.22
N GLN A 64 -18.01 4.02 8.48
CA GLN A 64 -18.77 5.22 8.90
C GLN A 64 -17.82 6.32 9.39
N LEU A 65 -18.10 7.56 8.98
CA LEU A 65 -17.30 8.76 9.24
C LEU A 65 -17.58 9.36 10.63
N GLN A 66 -16.53 9.70 11.36
CA GLN A 66 -16.57 10.58 12.54
C GLN A 66 -15.47 11.64 12.41
N GLN A 67 -15.77 12.89 12.78
CA GLN A 67 -14.88 14.05 12.69
C GLN A 67 -14.54 14.60 14.09
N GLN A 68 -13.30 15.03 14.30
CA GLN A 68 -12.83 15.77 15.50
C GLN A 68 -11.73 16.78 15.14
N GLN A 69 -11.51 17.80 15.97
CA GLN A 69 -10.57 18.93 15.76
C GLN A 69 -9.33 18.89 16.68
N PRO A 70 -8.14 19.36 16.23
CA PRO A 70 -6.91 19.42 17.03
C PRO A 70 -6.52 20.82 17.53
N SER A 71 -5.64 20.86 18.56
CA SER A 71 -5.04 22.05 19.20
C SER A 71 -3.53 22.22 18.86
N SER A 72 -3.01 23.44 19.01
CA SER A 72 -1.74 23.93 18.43
C SER A 72 -0.50 23.86 19.35
N PRO A 73 0.71 23.59 18.82
CA PRO A 73 1.99 23.75 19.53
C PRO A 73 2.87 24.90 18.98
N SER A 74 3.99 25.15 19.66
CA SER A 74 4.89 26.31 19.56
C SER A 74 6.26 25.99 18.91
N THR A 75 6.92 27.01 18.39
CA THR A 75 8.04 26.98 17.42
C THR A 75 9.48 26.86 17.97
N PRO A 76 10.39 26.14 17.29
CA PRO A 76 11.86 26.19 17.50
C PRO A 76 12.67 26.77 16.30
N SER A 77 13.97 27.05 16.53
CA SER A 77 14.86 27.84 15.68
C SER A 77 15.89 27.05 14.84
N ASN A 78 16.13 27.48 13.58
CA ASN A 78 17.19 27.18 12.59
C ASN A 78 17.99 25.86 12.74
N VAL A 79 17.69 24.92 11.83
CA VAL A 79 18.06 23.50 11.87
C VAL A 79 18.63 23.10 10.50
N SER A 80 19.87 22.56 10.44
CA SER A 80 20.48 21.98 9.22
C SER A 80 19.72 20.71 8.77
N TYR A 81 19.64 20.38 7.47
CA TYR A 81 18.85 19.22 6.96
C TYR A 81 19.20 17.90 7.65
N SER A 82 20.48 17.64 7.94
CA SER A 82 20.84 16.42 8.68
C SER A 82 20.35 16.46 10.12
N TYR A 83 20.43 17.63 10.76
CA TYR A 83 19.93 17.84 12.12
C TYR A 83 18.38 17.75 12.15
N TRP A 84 17.72 18.24 11.10
CA TRP A 84 16.28 18.14 10.89
C TRP A 84 15.84 16.69 10.74
N TRP A 85 16.53 15.92 9.90
CA TRP A 85 16.26 14.48 9.73
C TRP A 85 16.54 13.67 10.99
N ASP A 86 17.57 14.02 11.77
CA ASP A 86 17.88 13.34 13.02
C ASP A 86 16.86 13.68 14.13
N GLU A 87 16.44 14.95 14.27
CA GLU A 87 15.44 15.39 15.26
C GLU A 87 14.06 14.77 14.99
N MET A 88 13.68 14.67 13.71
CA MET A 88 12.48 13.94 13.29
C MET A 88 12.43 12.49 13.75
N THR A 89 13.58 11.85 13.86
CA THR A 89 13.62 10.40 13.82
C THR A 89 13.80 9.74 15.18
N HIS A 90 14.06 10.50 16.23
CA HIS A 90 14.12 9.97 17.59
C HIS A 90 12.73 9.80 18.23
N ALA A 91 11.74 10.59 17.81
CA ALA A 91 10.39 10.52 18.36
C ALA A 91 9.57 9.39 17.72
N GLY A 92 9.51 8.23 18.38
CA GLY A 92 8.57 7.14 18.03
C GLY A 92 9.04 6.17 16.94
N SER A 93 10.23 6.34 16.38
CA SER A 93 10.82 5.34 15.48
C SER A 93 11.24 4.08 16.27
N THR A 94 11.30 2.94 15.58
CA THR A 94 11.80 1.68 16.14
C THR A 94 13.11 1.30 15.47
N SER A 95 14.12 0.97 16.28
CA SER A 95 15.37 0.41 15.76
C SER A 95 15.23 -1.08 15.47
N CYS A 96 16.00 -1.58 14.50
CA CYS A 96 16.04 -3.02 14.22
C CYS A 96 16.62 -3.83 15.38
N THR A 97 17.51 -3.23 16.18
CA THR A 97 17.98 -3.82 17.44
C THR A 97 16.82 -4.07 18.40
N ASN A 98 15.88 -3.14 18.54
CA ASN A 98 14.70 -3.32 19.39
C ASN A 98 13.77 -4.41 18.83
N VAL A 99 13.60 -4.47 17.51
CA VAL A 99 12.82 -5.52 16.83
C VAL A 99 13.40 -6.90 17.12
N HIS A 100 14.70 -7.10 16.93
CA HIS A 100 15.36 -8.38 17.21
C HIS A 100 15.37 -8.71 18.71
N ARG A 101 15.50 -7.71 19.60
CA ARG A 101 15.39 -7.92 21.04
C ARG A 101 14.03 -8.50 21.42
N HIS A 102 12.93 -8.01 20.84
CA HIS A 102 11.60 -8.59 21.08
C HIS A 102 11.50 -10.05 20.63
N VAL A 103 12.14 -10.42 19.52
CA VAL A 103 12.23 -11.82 19.08
C VAL A 103 13.03 -12.66 20.09
N GLN A 104 14.19 -12.17 20.53
CA GLN A 104 15.05 -12.85 21.51
C GLN A 104 14.37 -13.05 22.87
N MET A 105 13.55 -12.07 23.29
CA MET A 105 12.74 -12.14 24.51
C MET A 105 11.52 -13.07 24.37
N GLY A 106 11.29 -13.67 23.19
CA GLY A 106 10.13 -14.52 22.94
C GLY A 106 8.81 -13.76 22.83
N LEU A 107 8.83 -12.42 22.81
CA LEU A 107 7.62 -11.61 22.63
C LEU A 107 7.04 -11.84 21.23
N TRP A 108 7.90 -12.09 20.25
CA TRP A 108 7.53 -12.47 18.90
C TRP A 108 8.24 -13.75 18.49
N LYS A 109 7.47 -14.64 17.86
CA LYS A 109 8.03 -15.85 17.25
C LYS A 109 8.41 -15.53 15.81
N ASP A 110 9.70 -15.64 15.50
CA ASP A 110 10.15 -15.63 14.11
C ASP A 110 9.73 -16.93 13.42
N PRO A 111 8.88 -16.88 12.37
CA PRO A 111 8.49 -18.06 11.59
C PRO A 111 9.69 -18.80 10.99
N ASN A 112 10.80 -18.10 10.72
CA ASN A 112 12.00 -18.69 10.16
C ASN A 112 12.91 -19.38 11.19
N GLN A 113 12.62 -19.25 12.49
CA GLN A 113 13.40 -19.91 13.55
C GLN A 113 14.90 -19.59 13.47
N GLY A 114 15.25 -18.34 13.16
CA GLY A 114 16.64 -17.89 13.00
C GLY A 114 17.30 -18.24 11.67
N GLN A 115 16.59 -18.90 10.75
CA GLN A 115 17.07 -19.08 9.37
C GLN A 115 16.87 -17.80 8.56
N HIS A 116 17.86 -17.44 7.75
CA HIS A 116 17.78 -16.27 6.89
C HIS A 116 17.52 -16.68 5.44
N TYR A 117 16.43 -16.16 4.86
CA TYR A 117 16.07 -16.38 3.45
C TYR A 117 16.20 -15.07 2.70
N ILE A 118 17.44 -14.74 2.33
CA ILE A 118 17.78 -13.46 1.71
C ILE A 118 18.07 -13.68 0.23
N ARG A 119 17.57 -12.77 -0.61
CA ARG A 119 17.81 -12.79 -2.04
C ARG A 119 18.11 -11.40 -2.55
N LYS A 120 19.12 -11.28 -3.41
CA LYS A 120 19.33 -10.09 -4.24
C LYS A 120 18.24 -10.03 -5.31
N ILE A 121 17.54 -8.91 -5.40
CA ILE A 121 16.54 -8.65 -6.43
C ILE A 121 17.24 -8.54 -7.79
N ASP A 122 16.67 -9.14 -8.83
CA ASP A 122 17.23 -9.22 -10.18
C ASP A 122 16.92 -7.95 -11.00
N GLU A 123 15.97 -7.12 -10.55
CA GLU A 123 15.65 -5.80 -11.11
C GLU A 123 16.51 -4.68 -10.49
N ALA A 124 16.98 -3.75 -11.32
CA ALA A 124 17.69 -2.56 -10.86
C ALA A 124 16.70 -1.51 -10.30
N PRO A 125 17.08 -0.75 -9.26
CA PRO A 125 18.35 -0.80 -8.53
C PRO A 125 18.42 -2.04 -7.62
N TYR A 126 19.55 -2.71 -7.67
CA TYR A 126 19.74 -3.96 -6.95
C TYR A 126 19.78 -3.74 -5.45
N HIS A 127 19.04 -4.57 -4.72
CA HIS A 127 19.03 -4.59 -3.26
C HIS A 127 18.75 -6.02 -2.76
N PHE A 128 19.10 -6.28 -1.52
CA PHE A 128 18.80 -7.55 -0.85
C PHE A 128 17.44 -7.47 -0.14
N LEU A 129 16.66 -8.54 -0.23
CA LEU A 129 15.41 -8.67 0.48
C LEU A 129 15.38 -9.99 1.26
N SER A 130 15.07 -9.91 2.55
CA SER A 130 14.76 -11.06 3.39
C SER A 130 13.28 -11.40 3.26
N VAL A 131 12.97 -12.69 3.16
CA VAL A 131 11.60 -13.18 3.12
C VAL A 131 11.35 -14.23 4.21
N HIS A 132 10.08 -14.52 4.45
CA HIS A 132 9.72 -15.67 5.26
C HIS A 132 9.91 -16.98 4.49
N ASN A 133 10.06 -18.08 5.21
CA ASN A 133 10.17 -19.41 4.64
C ASN A 133 8.92 -19.80 3.83
N LYS A 134 9.09 -20.78 2.95
CA LYS A 134 8.08 -21.24 1.99
C LYS A 134 6.75 -21.69 2.62
N ASP A 135 6.79 -22.21 3.85
CA ASP A 135 5.62 -22.80 4.51
C ASP A 135 4.77 -21.71 5.17
N TYR A 136 5.39 -20.60 5.55
CA TYR A 136 4.73 -19.43 6.11
C TYR A 136 4.27 -18.43 5.03
N ASP A 137 5.14 -18.08 4.07
CA ASP A 137 4.86 -17.13 2.99
C ASP A 137 5.28 -17.69 1.63
N ARG A 138 4.44 -18.58 1.08
CA ARG A 138 4.70 -19.24 -0.20
C ARG A 138 4.84 -18.25 -1.35
N VAL A 139 4.06 -17.18 -1.37
CA VAL A 139 4.00 -16.23 -2.49
C VAL A 139 5.31 -15.47 -2.59
N ARG A 140 5.76 -14.83 -1.50
CA ARG A 140 7.02 -14.06 -1.50
C ARG A 140 8.24 -14.98 -1.60
N PHE A 141 8.20 -16.16 -0.98
CA PHE A 141 9.28 -17.13 -1.15
C PHE A 141 9.44 -17.57 -2.61
N SER A 142 8.33 -17.86 -3.30
CA SER A 142 8.39 -18.33 -4.69
C SER A 142 8.73 -17.22 -5.68
N SER A 143 8.18 -16.03 -5.53
CA SER A 143 8.43 -14.91 -6.44
C SER A 143 9.80 -14.29 -6.18
N ILE A 144 10.06 -13.88 -4.94
CA ILE A 144 11.24 -13.10 -4.59
C ILE A 144 12.42 -14.02 -4.35
N PHE A 145 12.36 -14.93 -3.37
CA PHE A 145 13.56 -15.70 -2.98
C PHE A 145 14.04 -16.65 -4.08
N ARG A 146 13.12 -17.38 -4.73
CA ARG A 146 13.47 -18.29 -5.82
C ARG A 146 13.78 -17.57 -7.13
N ASN A 147 12.93 -16.65 -7.56
CA ASN A 147 13.05 -16.07 -8.90
C ASN A 147 13.79 -14.73 -8.93
N GLY A 148 14.09 -14.13 -7.78
CA GLY A 148 14.71 -12.81 -7.69
C GLY A 148 13.80 -11.66 -8.10
N LYS A 149 12.48 -11.89 -8.23
CA LYS A 149 11.54 -10.91 -8.80
C LYS A 149 10.42 -10.56 -7.84
N TYR A 150 10.04 -9.29 -7.84
CA TYR A 150 8.81 -8.87 -7.19
C TYR A 150 7.58 -9.17 -8.06
N TYR A 151 6.46 -9.57 -7.44
CA TYR A 151 5.28 -10.05 -8.17
C TYR A 151 4.42 -8.91 -8.76
N GLU A 152 4.52 -7.69 -8.22
CA GLU A 152 3.69 -6.53 -8.61
C GLU A 152 4.37 -5.65 -9.65
N HIS A 153 4.60 -6.22 -10.83
CA HIS A 153 5.33 -5.56 -11.92
C HIS A 153 4.77 -4.18 -12.31
N LYS A 154 3.44 -4.00 -12.28
CA LYS A 154 2.79 -2.71 -12.61
C LYS A 154 3.12 -1.64 -11.59
N VAL A 155 2.90 -1.93 -10.31
CA VAL A 155 3.17 -0.99 -9.20
C VAL A 155 4.66 -0.69 -9.15
N HIS A 156 5.53 -1.70 -9.28
CA HIS A 156 6.97 -1.49 -9.41
C HIS A 156 7.35 -0.51 -10.53
N GLY A 157 6.80 -0.68 -11.74
CA GLY A 157 7.07 0.20 -12.87
C GLY A 157 6.60 1.65 -12.66
N ARG A 158 5.49 1.85 -11.93
CA ARG A 158 5.03 3.19 -11.52
C ARG A 158 5.99 3.81 -10.52
N PHE A 159 6.33 3.06 -9.47
CA PHE A 159 7.23 3.47 -8.40
C PHE A 159 8.59 3.92 -8.94
N GLU A 160 9.24 3.05 -9.71
CA GLU A 160 10.52 3.33 -10.37
C GLU A 160 10.47 4.58 -11.23
N SER A 161 9.37 4.77 -11.95
CA SER A 161 9.26 5.93 -12.80
C SER A 161 9.09 7.22 -12.04
N ILE A 162 8.41 7.20 -10.89
CA ILE A 162 8.24 8.39 -10.03
C ILE A 162 9.56 8.73 -9.35
N LEU A 163 10.29 7.74 -8.82
CA LEU A 163 11.60 7.95 -8.19
C LEU A 163 12.67 8.48 -9.17
N GLN A 164 12.53 8.16 -10.45
CA GLN A 164 13.43 8.70 -11.49
C GLN A 164 13.06 10.11 -11.95
N GLU A 165 11.89 10.64 -11.54
CA GLU A 165 11.52 12.02 -11.85
C GLU A 165 12.50 12.96 -11.13
N GLN A 166 13.24 13.75 -11.91
CA GLN A 166 14.09 14.78 -11.36
C GLN A 166 13.23 15.84 -10.66
N PRO A 167 13.70 16.43 -9.54
CA PRO A 167 13.05 17.60 -8.97
C PRO A 167 12.81 18.64 -10.07
N ILE A 168 11.58 19.13 -10.16
CA ILE A 168 11.17 20.12 -11.14
C ILE A 168 11.75 21.47 -10.68
N ASP A 169 13.02 21.70 -10.97
CA ASP A 169 13.59 23.05 -10.91
C ASP A 169 13.53 23.63 -12.33
N GLU A 170 12.38 24.23 -12.67
CA GLU A 170 12.15 24.83 -13.99
C GLU A 170 13.14 25.96 -14.31
N HIS A 171 13.88 26.48 -13.32
CA HIS A 171 14.75 27.64 -13.46
C HIS A 171 16.24 27.36 -13.21
N SER A 172 16.60 26.25 -12.57
CA SER A 172 18.01 25.92 -12.33
C SER A 172 18.61 25.11 -13.49
N THR A 173 19.28 25.80 -14.39
CA THR A 173 20.01 25.22 -15.53
C THR A 173 21.37 24.62 -15.15
N THR A 174 21.83 24.79 -13.91
CA THR A 174 23.15 24.31 -13.47
C THR A 174 23.04 23.16 -12.46
N THR A 175 23.71 22.04 -12.75
CA THR A 175 23.74 20.84 -11.90
C THR A 175 24.24 21.13 -10.48
N SER A 176 25.08 22.14 -10.31
CA SER A 176 25.66 22.55 -9.03
C SER A 176 24.69 23.31 -8.12
N ALA A 177 23.75 24.10 -8.70
CA ALA A 177 22.71 24.77 -7.91
C ALA A 177 21.59 23.81 -7.49
N ARG A 178 21.38 22.70 -8.22
CA ARG A 178 20.38 21.67 -7.89
C ARG A 178 20.69 20.83 -6.65
N ILE A 179 21.96 20.75 -6.26
CA ILE A 179 22.36 20.11 -4.99
C ILE A 179 22.16 21.08 -3.82
N SER A 180 22.09 22.39 -4.09
CA SER A 180 21.95 23.41 -3.04
C SER A 180 20.53 23.56 -2.48
N SER A 181 19.49 23.09 -3.19
CA SER A 181 18.17 22.85 -2.58
C SER A 181 18.21 21.52 -1.82
N ASN A 182 18.74 21.60 -0.59
CA ASN A 182 19.19 20.53 0.31
C ASN A 182 18.19 19.40 0.71
N SER A 183 17.04 19.21 0.04
CA SER A 183 16.10 18.15 0.41
C SER A 183 15.83 17.20 -0.75
N LEU A 184 16.41 16.01 -0.67
CA LEU A 184 16.00 14.88 -1.51
C LEU A 184 14.51 14.57 -1.25
N PRO A 185 13.72 14.27 -2.30
CA PRO A 185 12.31 13.95 -2.11
C PRO A 185 12.14 12.72 -1.22
N MET A 186 11.17 12.76 -0.33
CA MET A 186 10.86 11.69 0.62
C MET A 186 9.81 10.71 0.08
N VAL A 187 9.84 9.47 0.54
CA VAL A 187 8.81 8.46 0.35
C VAL A 187 8.17 8.13 1.70
N LEU A 188 6.84 8.20 1.78
CA LEU A 188 6.08 7.65 2.89
C LEU A 188 5.50 6.29 2.47
N ASP A 189 5.93 5.22 3.12
CA ASP A 189 5.54 3.84 2.83
C ASP A 189 4.66 3.29 3.97
N VAL A 190 3.34 3.38 3.81
CA VAL A 190 2.37 2.90 4.79
C VAL A 190 1.94 1.47 4.45
N GLY A 191 2.23 0.54 5.36
CA GLY A 191 2.17 -0.88 5.08
C GLY A 191 3.41 -1.35 4.34
N ALA A 192 4.59 -1.03 4.89
CA ALA A 192 5.88 -1.31 4.25
C ALA A 192 6.14 -2.82 4.01
N ASN A 193 5.40 -3.67 4.71
CA ASN A 193 5.47 -5.13 4.60
C ASN A 193 6.90 -5.61 4.88
N ILE A 194 7.42 -6.54 4.09
CA ILE A 194 8.82 -6.96 4.17
C ILE A 194 9.82 -5.93 3.62
N GLY A 195 9.35 -4.75 3.18
CA GLY A 195 10.20 -3.61 2.86
C GLY A 195 10.58 -3.40 1.39
N TYR A 196 9.93 -4.06 0.44
CA TYR A 196 10.33 -4.00 -0.97
C TYR A 196 10.37 -2.56 -1.50
N TYR A 197 9.29 -1.80 -1.35
CA TYR A 197 9.21 -0.42 -1.84
C TYR A 197 10.07 0.55 -1.02
N SER A 198 10.18 0.32 0.28
CA SER A 198 11.12 1.05 1.14
C SER A 198 12.57 0.92 0.65
N LEU A 199 13.03 -0.30 0.37
CA LEU A 199 14.40 -0.57 -0.10
C LEU A 199 14.63 -0.11 -1.53
N LEU A 200 13.63 -0.25 -2.40
CA LEU A 200 13.67 0.30 -3.76
C LEU A 200 13.88 1.82 -3.75
N SER A 201 13.12 2.53 -2.90
CA SER A 201 13.23 3.98 -2.70
C SER A 201 14.60 4.39 -2.19
N ALA A 202 15.08 3.70 -1.15
CA ALA A 202 16.40 3.90 -0.58
C ALA A 202 17.53 3.67 -1.60
N ALA A 203 17.42 2.62 -2.42
CA ALA A 203 18.38 2.31 -3.47
C ALA A 203 18.38 3.37 -4.60
N ARG A 204 17.32 4.18 -4.70
CA ARG A 204 17.23 5.38 -5.53
C ARG A 204 17.64 6.66 -4.80
N GLN A 205 18.25 6.56 -3.62
CA GLN A 205 18.70 7.68 -2.80
C GLN A 205 17.57 8.59 -2.31
N HIS A 206 16.36 8.06 -2.16
CA HIS A 206 15.28 8.78 -1.49
C HIS A 206 15.30 8.52 0.02
N ALA A 207 14.97 9.55 0.80
CA ALA A 207 14.61 9.38 2.20
C ALA A 207 13.27 8.63 2.30
N VAL A 208 13.12 7.75 3.27
CA VAL A 208 11.97 6.86 3.41
C VAL A 208 11.50 6.85 4.87
N VAL A 209 10.21 7.08 5.07
CA VAL A 209 9.51 6.83 6.32
C VAL A 209 8.59 5.63 6.09
N ALA A 210 8.90 4.52 6.73
CA ALA A 210 8.20 3.25 6.58
C ALA A 210 7.37 2.95 7.83
N PHE A 211 6.08 2.69 7.66
CA PHE A 211 5.17 2.24 8.72
C PHE A 211 4.84 0.77 8.51
N GLU A 212 5.17 -0.07 9.50
CA GLU A 212 4.82 -1.49 9.50
C GLU A 212 4.45 -1.94 10.93
N ILE A 213 3.20 -2.39 11.07
CA ILE A 213 2.60 -2.75 12.37
C ILE A 213 2.67 -4.26 12.64
N ASN A 214 2.76 -5.08 11.59
CA ASN A 214 2.89 -6.53 11.65
C ASN A 214 4.32 -6.90 12.05
N PRO A 215 4.51 -7.48 13.26
CA PRO A 215 5.83 -7.84 13.75
C PRO A 215 6.55 -8.88 12.87
N ALA A 216 5.82 -9.79 12.21
CA ALA A 216 6.45 -10.78 11.33
C ALA A 216 7.12 -10.10 10.12
N ASN A 217 6.43 -9.14 9.50
CA ASN A 217 6.97 -8.38 8.38
C ASN A 217 8.10 -7.46 8.82
N LEU A 218 7.96 -6.84 10.00
CA LEU A 218 8.96 -5.95 10.59
C LEU A 218 10.33 -6.62 10.77
N ILE A 219 10.36 -7.89 11.18
CA ILE A 219 11.61 -8.66 11.30
C ILE A 219 12.31 -8.79 9.94
N ARG A 220 11.56 -9.13 8.89
CA ARG A 220 12.11 -9.29 7.53
C ARG A 220 12.57 -7.96 6.94
N LEU A 221 11.81 -6.88 7.16
CA LEU A 221 12.24 -5.54 6.76
C LEU A 221 13.55 -5.15 7.45
N CYS A 222 13.67 -5.42 8.75
CA CYS A 222 14.90 -5.13 9.49
C CYS A 222 16.12 -5.92 9.03
N GLU A 223 15.96 -7.22 8.78
CA GLU A 223 17.02 -8.02 8.17
C GLU A 223 17.40 -7.44 6.80
N SER A 224 16.43 -7.09 5.97
CA SER A 224 16.71 -6.50 4.66
C SER A 224 17.49 -5.19 4.78
N ILE A 225 17.14 -4.30 5.72
CA ILE A 225 17.90 -3.06 5.97
C ILE A 225 19.37 -3.38 6.32
N GLN A 226 19.61 -4.36 7.21
CA GLN A 226 20.96 -4.76 7.61
C GLN A 226 21.81 -5.31 6.45
N TRP A 227 21.18 -5.94 5.46
CA TRP A 227 21.87 -6.45 4.27
C TRP A 227 22.13 -5.41 3.18
N ASN A 228 21.59 -4.19 3.34
CA ASN A 228 21.77 -3.09 2.40
C ASN A 228 22.52 -1.90 3.03
N THR A 229 23.45 -2.16 3.95
CA THR A 229 24.37 -1.16 4.55
C THR A 229 25.31 -0.49 3.55
N ASN A 230 25.31 -0.93 2.29
CA ASN A 230 26.09 -0.27 1.22
C ASN A 230 25.34 0.86 0.52
N PHE A 231 24.03 1.07 0.77
CA PHE A 231 23.35 2.27 0.26
C PHE A 231 24.06 3.57 0.70
N TYR A 232 24.80 3.50 1.80
CA TYR A 232 25.44 4.60 2.50
C TYR A 232 26.89 4.86 2.03
N ASN A 233 27.58 3.83 1.54
CA ASN A 233 28.99 3.91 1.13
C ASN A 233 29.21 4.65 -0.20
N THR A 234 28.16 5.08 -0.88
CA THR A 234 28.26 5.89 -2.11
C THR A 234 28.19 7.38 -1.87
N MET A 235 27.88 7.81 -0.65
CA MET A 235 28.10 9.18 -0.21
C MET A 235 29.58 9.29 0.20
N ASN A 236 30.26 10.36 -0.22
CA ASN A 236 31.73 10.47 -0.10
C ASN A 236 32.18 10.20 1.35
N ALA A 237 33.14 9.30 1.53
CA ALA A 237 33.68 8.93 2.85
C ALA A 237 34.17 10.16 3.64
N ASP A 238 34.62 11.22 2.95
CA ASP A 238 35.09 12.47 3.54
C ASP A 238 33.97 13.32 4.18
N GLU A 239 32.68 13.03 3.92
CA GLU A 239 31.53 13.65 4.61
C GLU A 239 30.97 12.78 5.76
N ILE A 240 31.49 11.57 5.96
CA ILE A 240 30.86 10.53 6.81
C ILE A 240 31.67 10.23 8.09
N THR A 241 32.89 10.74 8.23
CA THR A 241 33.81 10.33 9.31
C THR A 241 33.40 10.68 10.75
N ASP A 242 32.27 11.38 10.97
CA ASP A 242 31.81 11.74 12.33
C ASP A 242 30.38 11.27 12.66
N ARG A 243 29.80 10.33 11.89
CA ARG A 243 28.39 9.91 12.07
C ARG A 243 28.20 8.40 12.04
N THR A 244 28.72 7.74 13.07
CA THR A 244 28.47 6.32 13.35
C THR A 244 27.03 5.98 13.77
N GLU A 245 26.12 6.96 13.79
CA GLU A 245 24.70 6.78 14.14
C GLU A 245 23.73 7.14 12.99
N PHE A 246 24.23 7.41 11.78
CA PHE A 246 23.37 7.66 10.62
C PHE A 246 22.70 6.36 10.15
N PHE A 247 21.63 5.98 10.84
CA PHE A 247 20.65 5.03 10.32
C PHE A 247 20.21 5.50 8.94
N GLY A 248 19.94 4.59 8.01
CA GLY A 248 18.89 4.72 7.00
C GLY A 248 18.81 5.94 6.09
N PRO A 249 18.73 5.80 4.75
CA PRO A 249 17.63 6.47 4.06
C PRO A 249 16.27 6.03 4.62
N ILE A 250 16.17 4.86 5.27
CA ILE A 250 14.91 4.31 5.81
C ILE A 250 14.79 4.55 7.31
N ARG A 251 13.65 5.11 7.72
CA ARG A 251 13.22 5.27 9.12
C ARG A 251 11.96 4.45 9.33
N LEU A 252 11.97 3.63 10.38
CA LEU A 252 10.95 2.62 10.62
C LEU A 252 10.08 2.99 11.80
N PHE A 253 8.77 2.93 11.63
CA PHE A 253 7.77 3.21 12.66
C PHE A 253 6.88 1.99 12.84
N ARG A 254 6.71 1.58 14.10
CA ARG A 254 5.85 0.44 14.47
C ARG A 254 4.39 0.85 14.72
N HIS A 255 4.09 2.13 14.64
CA HIS A 255 2.72 2.61 14.78
C HIS A 255 1.86 2.13 13.61
N GLY A 256 0.62 1.75 13.92
CA GLY A 256 -0.40 1.66 12.88
C GLY A 256 -0.70 3.06 12.35
N VAL A 257 -1.04 3.18 11.07
CA VAL A 257 -1.53 4.46 10.53
C VAL A 257 -3.05 4.37 10.44
N SER A 258 -3.77 5.38 10.94
CA SER A 258 -5.24 5.38 10.99
C SER A 258 -5.80 6.82 11.00
N ASN A 259 -7.11 6.97 11.18
CA ASN A 259 -7.77 8.27 11.39
C ASN A 259 -7.82 8.72 12.87
N GLN A 260 -7.30 7.90 13.78
CA GLN A 260 -7.21 8.20 15.21
C GLN A 260 -5.77 8.08 15.68
N HIS A 261 -5.32 9.05 16.48
CA HIS A 261 -4.01 9.02 17.13
C HIS A 261 -4.13 8.38 18.52
N ASN A 262 -3.11 7.61 18.92
CA ASN A 262 -3.03 6.88 20.19
C ASN A 262 -4.15 5.84 20.43
N GLN A 263 -4.85 5.40 19.38
CA GLN A 263 -5.77 4.28 19.50
C GLN A 263 -4.97 2.99 19.65
N THR A 264 -5.31 2.16 20.65
CA THR A 264 -4.71 0.83 20.75
C THR A 264 -5.42 -0.12 19.80
N VAL A 265 -4.63 -0.84 19.01
CA VAL A 265 -5.11 -1.83 18.06
C VAL A 265 -4.42 -3.18 18.29
N GLN A 266 -5.16 -4.24 18.03
CA GLN A 266 -4.66 -5.59 17.94
C GLN A 266 -4.34 -5.92 16.48
N VAL A 267 -3.13 -6.40 16.25
CA VAL A 267 -2.68 -6.91 14.97
C VAL A 267 -2.83 -8.43 14.99
N VAL A 268 -3.71 -8.93 14.12
CA VAL A 268 -3.95 -10.36 13.94
C VAL A 268 -3.18 -10.81 12.71
N VAL A 269 -2.06 -11.49 12.96
CA VAL A 269 -1.18 -12.01 11.90
C VAL A 269 -1.59 -13.44 11.58
N PRO A 270 -2.01 -13.77 10.35
CA PRO A 270 -2.46 -15.11 10.00
C PRO A 270 -1.32 -16.15 10.08
N LYS A 271 -1.69 -17.44 10.12
CA LYS A 271 -0.74 -18.57 10.18
C LYS A 271 0.01 -18.79 8.88
N ARG A 272 -0.53 -18.26 7.78
CA ARG A 272 0.00 -18.32 6.42
C ARG A 272 -0.19 -16.94 5.83
N ASN A 273 0.75 -16.52 5.00
CA ASN A 273 0.79 -15.21 4.36
C ASN A 273 0.68 -14.04 5.36
N PRO A 274 1.78 -13.61 5.98
CA PRO A 274 1.76 -12.44 6.86
C PRO A 274 1.41 -11.12 6.14
N GLY A 275 1.28 -11.13 4.80
CA GLY A 275 0.71 -9.99 4.07
C GLY A 275 -0.72 -9.68 4.50
N GLU A 276 -1.53 -10.72 4.74
CA GLU A 276 -2.96 -10.61 5.07
C GLU A 276 -3.21 -10.27 6.57
N ALA A 277 -2.28 -9.57 7.22
CA ALA A 277 -2.49 -9.15 8.60
C ALA A 277 -3.69 -8.20 8.68
N SER A 278 -4.53 -8.39 9.71
CA SER A 278 -5.66 -7.51 9.97
C SER A 278 -5.47 -6.72 11.25
N VAL A 279 -6.06 -5.54 11.29
CA VAL A 279 -6.01 -4.64 12.45
C VAL A 279 -7.41 -4.52 13.03
N GLN A 280 -7.53 -4.65 14.34
CA GLN A 280 -8.80 -4.51 15.06
C GLN A 280 -8.62 -3.54 16.21
N THR A 281 -9.53 -2.57 16.34
CA THR A 281 -9.57 -1.71 17.52
C THR A 281 -9.90 -2.55 18.75
N VAL A 282 -9.15 -2.33 19.83
CA VAL A 282 -9.41 -2.98 21.11
C VAL A 282 -9.79 -1.96 22.17
N SER A 283 -10.82 -2.27 22.95
CA SER A 283 -11.14 -1.49 24.15
C SER A 283 -10.09 -1.72 25.24
N GLU A 284 -9.97 -0.77 26.16
CA GLU A 284 -9.07 -0.89 27.32
C GLU A 284 -9.35 -2.14 28.15
N LYS A 285 -10.64 -2.50 28.31
CA LYS A 285 -11.03 -3.73 29.01
C LYS A 285 -10.52 -5.00 28.30
N GLN A 286 -10.61 -5.05 26.97
CA GLN A 286 -10.06 -6.17 26.18
C GLN A 286 -8.54 -6.22 26.29
N LEU A 287 -7.87 -5.07 26.23
CA LEU A 287 -6.43 -4.98 26.38
C LEU A 287 -5.95 -5.48 27.75
N LEU A 288 -6.62 -5.07 28.84
CA LEU A 288 -6.31 -5.53 30.20
C LEU A 288 -6.51 -7.05 30.32
N PHE A 289 -7.59 -7.58 29.77
CA PHE A 289 -7.86 -9.01 29.74
C PHE A 289 -6.76 -9.79 29.00
N HIS A 290 -6.34 -9.32 27.83
CA HIS A 290 -5.25 -9.96 27.07
C HIS A 290 -3.90 -9.90 27.80
N ARG A 291 -3.58 -8.78 28.47
CA ARG A 291 -2.35 -8.67 29.27
C ARG A 291 -2.34 -9.64 30.44
N GLN A 292 -3.47 -9.79 31.14
CA GLN A 292 -3.60 -10.78 32.22
C GLN A 292 -3.42 -12.21 31.71
N GLN A 293 -4.05 -12.56 30.57
CA GLN A 293 -3.86 -13.88 29.96
C GLN A 293 -2.40 -14.12 29.55
N GLN A 294 -1.73 -13.13 28.96
CA GLN A 294 -0.33 -13.25 28.56
C GLN A 294 0.58 -13.48 29.76
N GLN A 295 0.33 -12.81 30.89
CA GLN A 295 1.08 -13.03 32.13
C GLN A 295 0.89 -14.45 32.67
N VAL A 296 -0.33 -14.99 32.62
CA VAL A 296 -0.61 -16.38 33.04
C VAL A 296 0.12 -17.37 32.13
N LEU A 297 0.07 -17.17 30.81
CA LEU A 297 0.77 -18.04 29.85
C LEU A 297 2.29 -18.03 30.05
N LEU A 298 2.88 -16.85 30.27
CA LEU A 298 4.31 -16.71 30.57
C LEU A 298 4.73 -17.43 31.86
N GLN A 299 3.82 -17.61 32.82
CA GLN A 299 4.07 -18.34 34.06
C GLN A 299 3.89 -19.86 33.93
N GLN A 300 2.97 -20.33 33.07
CA GLN A 300 2.61 -21.75 32.97
C GLN A 300 3.51 -22.55 32.03
N ASP A 301 3.89 -21.97 30.90
CA ASP A 301 4.49 -22.74 29.80
C ASP A 301 6.02 -22.86 29.86
N GLY A 302 6.67 -22.12 30.76
CA GLY A 302 8.13 -21.95 30.73
C GLY A 302 8.63 -21.41 29.38
N PRO A 303 9.93 -21.16 29.22
CA PRO A 303 10.48 -20.67 27.95
C PRO A 303 10.37 -21.66 26.77
N THR A 304 9.95 -22.91 27.03
CA THR A 304 9.93 -23.99 26.03
C THR A 304 8.53 -24.52 25.70
N GLY A 305 7.47 -24.00 26.34
CA GLY A 305 6.10 -24.40 26.03
C GLY A 305 5.69 -23.84 24.67
N ILE A 306 5.93 -24.65 23.63
CA ILE A 306 5.55 -24.40 22.24
C ILE A 306 4.04 -24.64 22.12
N GLY A 307 3.26 -23.80 22.80
CA GLY A 307 1.82 -23.69 22.62
C GLY A 307 1.56 -22.98 21.31
N THR A 308 1.16 -23.74 20.29
CA THR A 308 0.71 -23.21 19.01
C THR A 308 -0.44 -22.23 19.25
N ASN A 309 -0.26 -20.94 18.91
CA ASN A 309 -1.17 -20.06 18.17
C ASN A 309 -1.07 -18.61 18.65
N GLN A 310 -0.36 -17.80 17.85
CA GLN A 310 -0.52 -16.34 17.71
C GLN A 310 -0.74 -15.57 19.03
N HIS A 311 0.34 -15.15 19.68
CA HIS A 311 0.22 -14.07 20.65
C HIS A 311 -0.34 -12.84 19.93
N PRO A 312 -1.45 -12.26 20.43
CA PRO A 312 -1.95 -11.02 19.86
C PRO A 312 -0.88 -9.95 20.01
N SER A 313 -0.46 -9.35 18.88
CA SER A 313 0.43 -8.22 18.91
C SER A 313 -0.40 -6.96 19.07
N PHE A 314 -0.02 -6.09 20.00
CA PHE A 314 -0.67 -4.79 20.18
C PHE A 314 0.25 -3.68 19.70
N ALA A 315 -0.35 -2.62 19.17
CA ALA A 315 0.31 -1.40 18.75
C ALA A 315 -0.60 -0.20 18.98
N THR A 316 -0.04 1.00 18.94
CA THR A 316 -0.81 2.24 18.92
C THR A 316 -0.84 2.80 17.51
N THR A 317 -1.87 3.57 17.19
CA THR A 317 -2.00 4.24 15.91
C THR A 317 -1.51 5.69 15.94
N ILE A 318 -1.16 6.22 14.78
CA ILE A 318 -0.90 7.63 14.52
C ILE A 318 -1.66 8.05 13.25
N THR A 319 -2.12 9.29 13.17
CA THR A 319 -2.63 9.85 11.92
C THR A 319 -1.47 10.46 11.14
N LEU A 320 -1.50 10.46 9.81
CA LEU A 320 -0.44 11.10 9.03
C LEU A 320 -0.42 12.63 9.25
N ASP A 321 -1.57 13.23 9.56
CA ASP A 321 -1.67 14.63 9.97
C ASP A 321 -0.95 14.89 11.29
N GLN A 322 -1.14 14.03 12.31
CA GLN A 322 -0.43 14.17 13.57
C GLN A 322 1.07 13.94 13.37
N PHE A 323 1.44 12.90 12.62
CA PHE A 323 2.83 12.62 12.28
C PHE A 323 3.50 13.84 11.63
N ALA A 324 2.90 14.37 10.55
CA ALA A 324 3.39 15.57 9.87
C ALA A 324 3.48 16.78 10.81
N SER A 325 2.52 16.95 11.72
CA SER A 325 2.51 18.03 12.71
C SER A 325 3.63 17.90 13.75
N ASP A 326 3.83 16.70 14.30
CA ASP A 326 4.90 16.41 15.27
C ASP A 326 6.29 16.66 14.67
N HIS A 327 6.37 16.60 13.35
CA HIS A 327 7.57 16.81 12.56
C HIS A 327 7.62 18.24 11.94
N GLY A 328 6.70 19.15 12.31
CA GLY A 328 6.74 20.53 11.82
C GLY A 328 6.60 20.69 10.30
N TRP A 329 6.07 19.68 9.58
CA TRP A 329 5.91 19.73 8.12
C TRP A 329 4.91 20.80 7.66
N PHE A 330 4.00 21.21 8.54
CA PHE A 330 3.03 22.26 8.25
C PHE A 330 3.55 23.66 8.55
N ASP A 331 4.61 23.78 9.33
CA ASP A 331 5.17 25.07 9.75
C ASP A 331 6.14 25.64 8.71
N SER A 332 6.55 24.84 7.73
CA SER A 332 7.42 25.22 6.62
C SER A 332 6.72 26.09 5.56
N ILE A 333 5.86 27.03 5.97
CA ILE A 333 5.49 28.14 5.09
C ILE A 333 6.78 28.96 4.88
N PRO A 334 7.23 29.15 3.63
CA PRO A 334 8.49 29.80 3.31
C PRO A 334 8.38 31.30 3.60
N THR A 335 8.43 31.67 4.89
CA THR A 335 8.57 33.05 5.32
C THR A 335 10.04 33.43 5.44
N ASN A 336 10.94 32.44 5.64
CA ASN A 336 12.38 32.61 5.67
C ASN A 336 13.06 31.43 4.95
N ALA A 337 14.04 31.73 4.09
CA ALA A 337 14.76 30.77 3.23
C ALA A 337 15.62 29.73 3.97
N SER A 338 15.51 29.59 5.30
CA SER A 338 16.38 28.76 6.12
C SER A 338 15.90 27.33 6.37
N HIS A 339 14.63 27.00 6.09
CA HIS A 339 14.14 25.63 6.24
C HIS A 339 13.89 24.99 4.87
N PRO A 340 14.46 23.79 4.62
CA PRO A 340 14.17 23.05 3.39
C PRO A 340 12.68 22.74 3.32
N GLN A 341 12.06 23.05 2.17
CA GLN A 341 10.65 22.74 1.94
C GLN A 341 10.47 21.23 1.86
N ILE A 342 9.45 20.72 2.55
CA ILE A 342 9.19 19.28 2.56
C ILE A 342 8.56 18.88 1.24
N ASP A 343 9.12 17.83 0.66
CA ASP A 343 8.73 17.33 -0.64
C ASP A 343 8.59 15.81 -0.58
N ILE A 344 7.35 15.32 -0.61
CA ILE A 344 7.05 13.89 -0.57
C ILE A 344 6.77 13.43 -1.99
N ALA A 345 7.72 12.72 -2.60
CA ALA A 345 7.59 12.18 -3.94
C ALA A 345 6.44 11.17 -4.04
N ILE A 346 6.33 10.28 -3.05
CA ILE A 346 5.37 9.18 -3.03
C ILE A 346 4.79 9.01 -1.62
N LEU A 347 3.47 8.99 -1.52
CA LEU A 347 2.74 8.36 -0.42
C LEU A 347 2.19 7.02 -0.93
N LYS A 348 2.78 5.91 -0.49
CA LYS A 348 2.29 4.56 -0.77
C LYS A 348 1.43 4.10 0.40
N ILE A 349 0.26 3.55 0.10
CA ILE A 349 -0.67 2.98 1.08
C ILE A 349 -1.16 1.64 0.56
N ASP A 350 -0.87 0.57 1.29
CA ASP A 350 -1.39 -0.77 1.04
C ASP A 350 -1.47 -1.47 2.40
N THR A 351 -2.69 -1.60 2.91
CA THR A 351 -2.97 -1.94 4.32
C THR A 351 -4.19 -2.85 4.45
N GLU A 352 -4.42 -3.68 3.44
CA GLU A 352 -5.41 -4.76 3.46
C GLU A 352 -6.85 -4.32 3.78
N GLY A 353 -7.25 -3.11 3.39
CA GLY A 353 -8.60 -2.57 3.61
C GLY A 353 -8.67 -1.41 4.61
N HIS A 354 -7.56 -1.05 5.27
CA HIS A 354 -7.51 0.06 6.23
C HIS A 354 -7.28 1.43 5.57
N GLU A 355 -7.20 1.46 4.23
CA GLU A 355 -6.87 2.64 3.44
C GLU A 355 -7.77 3.86 3.70
N PRO A 356 -9.11 3.73 3.85
CA PRO A 356 -9.98 4.90 4.05
C PRO A 356 -9.64 5.64 5.35
N TYR A 357 -9.33 4.90 6.41
CA TYR A 357 -8.99 5.48 7.71
C TYR A 357 -7.63 6.20 7.64
N ILE A 358 -6.67 5.63 6.92
CA ILE A 358 -5.38 6.28 6.71
C ILE A 358 -5.55 7.60 5.96
N LEU A 359 -6.33 7.59 4.86
CA LEU A 359 -6.59 8.81 4.08
C LEU A 359 -7.37 9.87 4.87
N GLN A 360 -8.35 9.46 5.68
CA GLN A 360 -9.04 10.37 6.60
C GLN A 360 -8.07 11.03 7.58
N GLY A 361 -7.17 10.24 8.16
CA GLY A 361 -6.09 10.72 9.04
C GLY A 361 -4.97 11.48 8.33
N ALA A 362 -5.05 11.65 7.01
CA ALA A 362 -4.06 12.36 6.19
C ALA A 362 -4.67 13.58 5.48
N THR A 363 -5.86 14.03 5.88
CA THR A 363 -6.62 15.06 5.15
C THR A 363 -5.82 16.37 5.07
N LYS A 364 -5.25 16.83 6.19
CA LYS A 364 -4.45 18.07 6.22
C LYS A 364 -3.16 17.91 5.42
N LEU A 365 -2.49 16.75 5.52
CA LEU A 365 -1.30 16.43 4.73
C LEU A 365 -1.59 16.48 3.23
N LEU A 366 -2.68 15.86 2.78
CA LEU A 366 -3.06 15.86 1.37
C LEU A 366 -3.43 17.26 0.88
N GLN A 367 -4.19 18.02 1.66
CA GLN A 367 -4.59 19.40 1.35
C GLN A 367 -3.42 20.40 1.39
N SER A 368 -2.36 20.10 2.14
CA SER A 368 -1.12 20.89 2.14
C SER A 368 -0.31 20.74 0.86
N HIS A 369 -0.67 19.78 0.00
CA HIS A 369 -0.01 19.52 -1.29
C HIS A 369 1.48 19.17 -1.19
N LEU A 370 1.95 18.74 0.00
CA LEU A 370 3.32 18.25 0.20
C LEU A 370 3.57 16.91 -0.51
N VAL A 371 2.52 16.16 -0.81
CA VAL A 371 2.58 14.86 -1.49
C VAL A 371 2.36 15.04 -2.99
N ARG A 372 3.31 14.59 -3.82
CA ARG A 372 3.20 14.67 -5.29
C ARG A 372 2.37 13.54 -5.87
N ASN A 373 2.63 12.32 -5.43
CA ASN A 373 2.02 11.10 -5.96
C ASN A 373 1.49 10.24 -4.82
N ILE A 374 0.32 9.65 -5.03
CA ILE A 374 -0.28 8.65 -4.14
C ILE A 374 -0.38 7.34 -4.92
N LEU A 375 0.24 6.29 -4.39
CA LEU A 375 0.09 4.92 -4.88
C LEU A 375 -0.74 4.15 -3.86
N LEU A 376 -1.88 3.63 -4.29
CA LEU A 376 -2.87 3.07 -3.40
C LEU A 376 -3.34 1.71 -3.91
N GLU A 377 -3.25 0.69 -3.07
CA GLU A 377 -3.99 -0.56 -3.23
C GLU A 377 -5.15 -0.56 -2.23
N TYR A 378 -6.38 -0.75 -2.71
CA TYR A 378 -7.53 -0.76 -1.81
C TYR A 378 -8.58 -1.81 -2.20
N ARG A 379 -9.37 -2.22 -1.20
CA ARG A 379 -10.53 -3.08 -1.41
C ARG A 379 -11.68 -2.30 -2.07
N THR A 380 -12.27 -2.86 -3.12
CA THR A 380 -13.37 -2.22 -3.86
C THR A 380 -14.58 -1.80 -3.01
N THR A 381 -14.81 -2.43 -1.85
CA THR A 381 -15.86 -2.06 -0.88
C THR A 381 -15.67 -0.67 -0.27
N CYS A 382 -14.45 -0.15 -0.27
CA CYS A 382 -14.10 1.13 0.34
C CYS A 382 -13.87 2.24 -0.69
N ARG A 383 -14.13 1.95 -1.97
CA ARG A 383 -13.85 2.81 -3.12
C ARG A 383 -14.35 4.24 -2.96
N ASP A 384 -15.62 4.42 -2.62
CA ASP A 384 -16.25 5.74 -2.67
C ASP A 384 -15.62 6.72 -1.68
N ALA A 385 -15.35 6.28 -0.46
CA ALA A 385 -14.68 7.09 0.55
C ALA A 385 -13.27 7.50 0.08
N ILE A 386 -12.51 6.56 -0.47
CA ILE A 386 -11.15 6.78 -0.97
C ILE A 386 -11.14 7.78 -2.12
N VAL A 387 -11.94 7.52 -3.16
CA VAL A 387 -12.01 8.35 -4.36
C VAL A 387 -12.46 9.76 -4.01
N GLN A 388 -13.43 9.88 -3.10
CA GLN A 388 -13.89 11.17 -2.63
C GLN A 388 -12.75 11.97 -1.98
N ILE A 389 -12.08 11.41 -0.97
CA ILE A 389 -11.01 12.10 -0.23
C ILE A 389 -9.88 12.54 -1.18
N VAL A 390 -9.40 11.63 -2.03
CA VAL A 390 -8.26 11.89 -2.91
C VAL A 390 -8.59 12.94 -3.98
N LEU A 391 -9.76 12.86 -4.61
CA LEU A 391 -10.17 13.83 -5.63
C LEU A 391 -10.58 15.19 -5.04
N GLU A 392 -11.09 15.23 -3.81
CA GLU A 392 -11.37 16.48 -3.09
C GLU A 392 -10.08 17.19 -2.68
N ALA A 393 -9.03 16.45 -2.35
CA ALA A 393 -7.69 16.99 -2.07
C ALA A 393 -6.92 17.46 -3.32
N GLY A 394 -7.54 17.47 -4.51
CA GLY A 394 -6.95 18.02 -5.73
C GLY A 394 -6.07 17.05 -6.54
N TYR A 395 -6.07 15.76 -6.21
CA TYR A 395 -5.37 14.74 -6.97
C TYR A 395 -6.23 14.20 -8.10
N VAL A 396 -5.59 13.70 -9.15
CA VAL A 396 -6.24 13.08 -10.30
C VAL A 396 -5.56 11.77 -10.66
N LEU A 397 -6.30 10.87 -11.29
CA LEU A 397 -5.79 9.57 -11.69
C LEU A 397 -4.77 9.71 -12.82
N VAL A 398 -3.63 9.03 -12.68
CA VAL A 398 -2.68 8.79 -13.75
C VAL A 398 -3.03 7.46 -14.41
N TYR A 399 -3.53 7.54 -15.64
CA TYR A 399 -3.90 6.37 -16.42
C TYR A 399 -2.71 5.85 -17.22
N ASP A 400 -2.36 4.58 -16.99
CA ASP A 400 -1.44 3.83 -17.83
C ASP A 400 -2.23 3.29 -19.04
N GLN A 401 -1.97 3.83 -20.24
CA GLN A 401 -2.65 3.32 -21.43
C GLN A 401 -2.21 1.88 -21.73
N PRO A 402 -3.14 0.92 -21.84
CA PRO A 402 -2.83 -0.45 -22.21
C PRO A 402 -2.62 -0.54 -23.73
N SER A 403 -1.39 -0.45 -24.22
CA SER A 403 -1.07 -0.90 -25.59
C SER A 403 0.39 -1.27 -25.81
N ASP A 404 0.58 -2.26 -26.68
CA ASP A 404 1.84 -2.91 -27.09
C ASP A 404 2.81 -2.02 -27.89
N ALA A 405 2.50 -0.74 -28.09
CA ALA A 405 3.39 0.19 -28.76
C ALA A 405 3.17 1.61 -28.24
N MET A 406 4.16 2.12 -27.49
CA MET A 406 4.31 3.52 -27.07
C MET A 406 3.49 4.01 -25.86
N ARG A 407 3.93 3.55 -24.69
CA ARG A 407 4.17 4.32 -23.44
C ARG A 407 3.72 5.80 -23.45
N GLY A 408 2.46 6.03 -23.11
CA GLY A 408 1.95 7.33 -22.69
C GLY A 408 1.24 7.18 -21.35
N ARG A 409 1.60 8.01 -20.37
CA ARG A 409 0.80 8.21 -19.17
C ARG A 409 0.00 9.48 -19.34
N THR A 410 -1.24 9.45 -18.90
CA THR A 410 -2.13 10.61 -19.02
C THR A 410 -2.73 10.91 -17.65
N MET A 411 -2.56 12.14 -17.18
CA MET A 411 -3.35 12.64 -16.07
C MET A 411 -4.77 12.91 -16.58
N LEU A 412 -5.74 12.26 -15.95
CA LEU A 412 -7.15 12.51 -16.25
C LEU A 412 -7.61 13.80 -15.56
N THR A 413 -8.71 14.39 -16.00
CA THR A 413 -9.40 15.41 -15.18
C THR A 413 -10.02 14.76 -13.95
N LYS A 414 -10.50 15.55 -12.98
CA LYS A 414 -11.23 15.03 -11.82
C LYS A 414 -12.45 14.19 -12.23
N GLU A 415 -13.24 14.71 -13.18
CA GLU A 415 -14.44 14.06 -13.70
C GLU A 415 -14.10 12.79 -14.48
N ALA A 416 -13.06 12.83 -15.31
CA ALA A 416 -12.58 11.67 -16.07
C ALA A 416 -11.98 10.60 -15.14
N SER A 417 -11.28 10.99 -14.09
CA SER A 417 -10.77 10.09 -13.05
C SER A 417 -11.92 9.34 -12.38
N LYS A 418 -12.94 10.07 -11.91
CA LYS A 418 -14.12 9.47 -11.30
C LYS A 418 -14.84 8.54 -12.28
N GLY A 419 -15.07 8.98 -13.51
CA GLY A 419 -15.74 8.19 -14.54
C GLY A 419 -14.99 6.90 -14.89
N TYR A 420 -13.65 6.95 -14.94
CA TYR A 420 -12.81 5.78 -15.15
C TYR A 420 -12.93 4.78 -13.99
N ILE A 421 -12.81 5.26 -12.74
CA ILE A 421 -12.89 4.39 -11.55
C ILE A 421 -14.29 3.78 -11.40
N ASP A 422 -15.35 4.54 -11.67
CA ASP A 422 -16.72 4.02 -11.71
C ASP A 422 -16.89 2.93 -12.78
N LYS A 423 -16.23 3.07 -13.95
CA LYS A 423 -16.24 2.05 -15.00
C LYS A 423 -15.51 0.79 -14.57
N LEU A 424 -14.33 0.93 -13.96
CA LEU A 424 -13.52 -0.19 -13.45
C LEU A 424 -14.29 -1.01 -12.42
N HIS A 425 -14.93 -0.32 -11.47
CA HIS A 425 -15.76 -0.98 -10.46
C HIS A 425 -16.96 -1.73 -11.07
N ARG A 426 -17.65 -1.15 -12.06
CA ARG A 426 -18.75 -1.84 -12.75
C ARG A 426 -18.27 -3.11 -13.47
N SER A 427 -17.09 -3.10 -14.09
CA SER A 427 -16.56 -4.30 -14.74
C SER A 427 -16.24 -5.42 -13.75
N HIS A 428 -15.83 -5.06 -12.53
CA HIS A 428 -15.53 -6.01 -11.46
C HIS A 428 -16.78 -6.60 -10.81
N SER A 429 -17.80 -5.79 -10.54
CA SER A 429 -19.09 -6.27 -10.03
C SER A 429 -19.74 -7.33 -10.94
N LEU A 430 -19.54 -7.24 -12.26
CA LEU A 430 -20.02 -8.24 -13.21
C LEU A 430 -19.24 -9.58 -13.13
N GLN A 431 -17.99 -9.57 -12.68
CA GLN A 431 -17.19 -10.78 -12.48
C GLN A 431 -17.50 -11.44 -11.13
N ASP A 432 -17.73 -10.63 -10.09
CA ASP A 432 -18.01 -11.08 -8.72
C ASP A 432 -19.35 -11.80 -8.56
N ALA A 433 -20.30 -11.60 -9.49
CA ALA A 433 -21.54 -12.38 -9.56
C ALA A 433 -21.30 -13.90 -9.69
N LYS A 434 -20.04 -14.33 -9.94
CA LYS A 434 -19.59 -15.72 -9.94
C LYS A 434 -19.02 -16.22 -8.59
N GLY A 435 -19.06 -15.40 -7.55
CA GLY A 435 -18.81 -15.81 -6.16
C GLY A 435 -17.36 -15.85 -5.70
N ASN A 436 -16.42 -15.22 -6.43
CA ASN A 436 -15.01 -15.20 -6.04
C ASN A 436 -14.52 -13.80 -5.65
N GLU A 437 -13.96 -13.75 -4.43
CA GLU A 437 -12.94 -12.84 -3.89
C GLU A 437 -13.19 -11.33 -3.83
N THR A 438 -12.68 -10.73 -2.76
CA THR A 438 -12.61 -9.27 -2.62
C THR A 438 -11.56 -8.78 -3.61
N LEU A 439 -11.99 -8.02 -4.62
CA LEU A 439 -11.06 -7.46 -5.60
C LEU A 439 -10.31 -6.26 -4.99
N TYR A 440 -9.01 -6.23 -5.26
CA TYR A 440 -8.10 -5.13 -4.95
C TYR A 440 -7.78 -4.36 -6.21
N GLU A 441 -7.55 -3.06 -6.06
CA GLU A 441 -7.26 -2.14 -7.16
C GLU A 441 -6.02 -1.33 -6.87
N ASP A 442 -5.03 -1.42 -7.77
CA ASP A 442 -3.83 -0.58 -7.76
C ASP A 442 -4.06 0.70 -8.55
N LEU A 443 -4.22 1.83 -7.86
CA LEU A 443 -4.36 3.13 -8.50
C LEU A 443 -3.16 4.03 -8.22
N TRP A 444 -2.88 4.91 -9.18
CA TRP A 444 -1.90 5.97 -9.06
C TRP A 444 -2.59 7.32 -9.25
N PHE A 445 -2.53 8.15 -8.22
CA PHE A 445 -2.98 9.53 -8.26
C PHE A 445 -1.79 10.48 -8.22
N ARG A 446 -1.92 11.62 -8.89
CA ARG A 446 -0.94 12.70 -8.88
C ARG A 446 -1.65 14.02 -8.65
N LEU A 447 -1.01 14.92 -7.91
CA LEU A 447 -1.55 16.24 -7.66
C LEU A 447 -1.76 16.99 -8.99
N ALA A 448 -2.97 17.52 -9.24
CA ALA A 448 -3.33 18.07 -10.55
C ALA A 448 -2.45 19.25 -11.00
N SER A 449 -1.90 20.01 -10.05
CA SER A 449 -0.97 21.12 -10.32
C SER A 449 0.41 20.64 -10.81
N HIS A 450 0.77 19.37 -10.59
CA HIS A 450 2.07 18.81 -10.95
C HIS A 450 1.99 18.06 -12.28
N LYS A 451 2.44 18.70 -13.36
CA LYS A 451 2.49 18.06 -14.68
C LYS A 451 3.34 16.78 -14.66
N LEU A 452 2.96 15.80 -15.48
CA LEU A 452 3.82 14.66 -15.76
C LEU A 452 5.08 15.12 -16.49
N PRO A 453 6.26 14.58 -16.15
CA PRO A 453 7.44 14.84 -16.96
C PRO A 453 7.21 14.32 -18.38
N PRO A 454 7.76 15.00 -19.40
CA PRO A 454 7.69 14.51 -20.77
C PRO A 454 8.31 13.12 -20.82
N VAL A 455 7.59 12.17 -21.41
CA VAL A 455 8.11 10.82 -21.65
C VAL A 455 9.30 10.95 -22.60
N LYS A 456 10.53 10.79 -22.07
CA LYS A 456 11.73 10.75 -22.91
C LYS A 456 11.58 9.56 -23.86
N ARG A 457 11.34 9.84 -25.15
CA ARG A 457 11.04 8.81 -26.15
C ARG A 457 12.21 7.85 -26.42
N ASP A 458 13.45 8.16 -26.00
CA ASP A 458 14.61 7.64 -26.72
C ASP A 458 15.63 6.73 -25.99
N ASP A 459 15.54 6.41 -24.69
CA ASP A 459 16.62 5.59 -24.04
C ASP A 459 16.19 4.31 -23.30
N ALA A 460 14.92 4.15 -22.97
CA ALA A 460 14.51 3.04 -22.08
C ALA A 460 14.38 1.69 -22.80
N ILE A 461 14.03 1.68 -24.09
CA ILE A 461 13.83 0.43 -24.85
C ILE A 461 15.18 -0.24 -25.19
N PRO A 462 16.21 0.48 -25.68
CA PRO A 462 17.53 -0.11 -25.90
C PRO A 462 18.18 -0.60 -24.61
N ARG A 463 18.04 0.12 -23.49
CA ARG A 463 18.63 -0.30 -22.19
C ARG A 463 17.99 -1.57 -21.64
N LEU A 464 16.67 -1.67 -21.63
CA LEU A 464 15.97 -2.88 -21.15
C LEU A 464 16.27 -4.08 -22.06
N ARG A 465 16.28 -3.87 -23.40
CA ARG A 465 16.67 -4.92 -24.36
C ARG A 465 18.13 -5.33 -24.21
N ARG A 466 19.06 -4.39 -23.99
CA ARG A 466 20.48 -4.70 -23.73
C ARG A 466 20.66 -5.44 -22.41
N GLN A 467 19.96 -5.07 -21.34
CA GLN A 467 20.00 -5.78 -20.06
C GLN A 467 19.45 -7.20 -20.19
N GLN A 468 18.32 -7.38 -20.89
CA GLN A 468 17.76 -8.71 -21.17
C GLN A 468 18.70 -9.56 -22.05
N GLN A 469 19.32 -8.96 -23.07
CA GLN A 469 20.32 -9.63 -23.90
C GLN A 469 21.58 -10.01 -23.12
N GLN A 470 22.07 -9.14 -22.23
CA GLN A 470 23.21 -9.43 -21.36
C GLN A 470 22.89 -10.54 -20.36
N HIS A 471 21.70 -10.54 -19.75
CA HIS A 471 21.26 -11.63 -18.88
C HIS A 471 21.12 -12.95 -19.64
N GLN A 472 20.58 -12.93 -20.85
CA GLN A 472 20.50 -14.13 -21.69
C GLN A 472 21.90 -14.67 -22.03
N GLN A 473 22.81 -13.79 -22.46
CA GLN A 473 24.21 -14.16 -22.73
C GLN A 473 24.94 -14.70 -21.50
N GLN A 474 24.66 -14.20 -20.30
CA GLN A 474 25.22 -14.74 -19.06
C GLN A 474 24.66 -16.12 -18.72
N ARG A 475 23.37 -16.38 -18.95
CA ARG A 475 22.76 -17.71 -18.75
C ARG A 475 23.33 -18.74 -19.74
N ASP A 476 23.47 -18.35 -21.00
CA ASP A 476 24.00 -19.22 -22.07
C ASP A 476 25.50 -19.54 -21.88
N ARG A 477 26.23 -18.82 -21.03
CA ARG A 477 27.64 -19.12 -20.68
C ARG A 477 27.81 -20.07 -19.49
N VAL A 478 26.75 -20.25 -18.69
CA VAL A 478 26.76 -21.10 -17.48
C VAL A 478 26.25 -22.52 -17.79
N LEU A 479 25.41 -22.64 -18.84
CA LEU A 479 25.02 -23.90 -19.46
C LEU A 479 26.10 -24.36 -20.45
#